data_AF-A0A7S1CSY0-F1
#
_entry.id   AF-A0A7S1CSY0-F1
#
_cell.length_a   1.000
_cell.length_b   1.000
_cell.length_c   1.000
_cell.angle_alpha   90.00
_cell.angle_beta   90.00
_cell.angle_gamma   90.00
#
_symmetry.space_group_name_H-M   'P 1'
#
loop_
_entity.id
_entity.type
_entity.pdbx_description
1 polymer ?
#
loop_
_entity_poly.entity_id
_entity_poly.type
_entity_poly.pdbx_seq_one_letter_code
_entity_poly.pdbx_strand_id
1 'polypeptide(L)'
;VHGPLIDLFEVADSRFFTCTEVTAGNSLFNVVVDDDEVAARLMTHLEKTNAGRVTFMPLNRIDGPAPPSGKKKDSFPLLDKLEYAPEYEAVMRHVFGKTLVCRSSEVASRLAEELNLNCITLDGSQVTRKGTLRGGFYDESQ
;
A
#
# COMPACT_ATOMS: atom_id res chain seq x y z
N VAL A 1 -3.12 19.97 -2.83
CA VAL A 1 -1.99 18.99 -3.00
C VAL A 1 -1.48 18.65 -1.62
N HIS A 2 -1.55 17.38 -1.23
CA HIS A 2 -1.22 16.95 0.13
C HIS A 2 0.25 16.51 0.25
N GLY A 3 0.79 15.88 -0.80
CA GLY A 3 2.18 15.41 -0.81
C GLY A 3 2.29 13.96 -1.29
N PRO A 4 3.50 13.37 -1.30
CA PRO A 4 3.68 11.96 -1.58
C PRO A 4 3.06 11.11 -0.46
N LEU A 5 2.57 9.91 -0.79
CA LEU A 5 1.90 9.02 0.15
C LEU A 5 2.73 8.72 1.41
N ILE A 6 4.05 8.55 1.26
CA ILE A 6 4.97 8.25 2.37
C ILE A 6 4.93 9.30 3.50
N ASP A 7 4.58 10.55 3.20
CA ASP A 7 4.52 11.64 4.19
C ASP A 7 3.15 11.72 4.90
N LEU A 8 2.18 10.87 4.52
CA LEU A 8 0.78 10.96 4.95
C LEU A 8 0.33 9.85 5.90
N PHE A 9 1.23 8.94 6.27
CA PHE A 9 0.99 7.90 7.26
C PHE A 9 2.26 7.59 8.03
N GLU A 10 2.09 7.01 9.22
CA GLU A 10 3.16 6.53 10.07
C GLU A 10 3.01 5.04 10.36
N VAL A 11 4.12 4.37 10.61
CA VAL A 11 4.16 2.98 11.07
C VAL A 11 4.66 2.98 12.50
N ALA A 12 3.75 2.80 13.47
CA ALA A 12 4.08 2.98 14.88
C ALA A 12 5.05 1.92 15.43
N ASP A 13 5.08 0.73 14.82
CA ASP A 13 5.92 -0.40 15.22
C ASP A 13 6.84 -0.80 14.07
N SER A 14 8.16 -0.64 14.30
CA SER A 14 9.19 -0.82 13.27
C SER A 14 9.24 -2.21 12.65
N ARG A 15 8.69 -3.23 13.33
CA ARG A 15 8.58 -4.59 12.79
C ARG A 15 7.71 -4.66 11.52
N PHE A 16 6.92 -3.62 11.24
CA PHE A 16 6.07 -3.53 10.06
C PHE A 16 6.68 -2.73 8.91
N PHE A 17 7.86 -2.12 9.09
CA PHE A 17 8.47 -1.26 8.06
C PHE A 17 8.65 -2.01 6.73
N THR A 18 9.38 -3.13 6.74
CA THR A 18 9.66 -3.93 5.54
C THR A 18 8.38 -4.35 4.83
N CYS A 19 7.42 -4.96 5.54
CA CYS A 19 6.19 -5.41 4.90
C CYS A 19 5.32 -4.24 4.38
N THR A 20 5.38 -3.08 5.03
CA THR A 20 4.67 -1.87 4.58
C THR A 20 5.30 -1.32 3.31
N GLU A 21 6.62 -1.18 3.30
CA GLU A 21 7.37 -0.68 2.14
C GLU A 21 7.21 -1.61 0.95
N VAL A 22 7.40 -2.92 1.13
CA VAL A 22 7.24 -3.90 0.06
C VAL A 22 5.82 -3.91 -0.48
N THR A 23 4.81 -3.74 0.38
CA THR A 23 3.39 -3.68 -0.03
C THR A 23 3.09 -2.45 -0.86
N ALA A 24 3.53 -1.27 -0.42
CA ALA A 24 3.26 -0.02 -1.13
C ALA A 24 4.10 0.11 -2.41
N GLY A 25 5.36 -0.32 -2.36
CA GLY A 25 6.34 -0.17 -3.43
C GLY A 25 6.41 1.26 -3.93
N ASN A 26 6.39 1.44 -5.25
CA ASN A 26 6.41 2.78 -5.86
C ASN A 26 5.22 3.66 -5.49
N SER A 27 4.13 3.09 -4.94
CA SER A 27 2.96 3.88 -4.53
C SER A 27 3.29 4.86 -3.39
N LEU A 28 4.36 4.61 -2.63
CA LEU A 28 4.89 5.54 -1.61
C LEU A 28 5.18 6.93 -2.17
N PHE A 29 5.59 7.01 -3.45
CA PHE A 29 5.95 8.26 -4.12
C PHE A 29 4.82 8.85 -4.96
N ASN A 30 3.64 8.21 -4.98
CA ASN A 30 2.47 8.78 -5.64
C ASN A 30 1.99 10.01 -4.85
N VAL A 31 1.59 11.06 -5.55
CA VAL A 31 1.21 12.33 -4.94
C VAL A 31 -0.30 12.39 -4.73
N VAL A 32 -0.72 12.51 -3.47
CA VAL A 32 -2.13 12.67 -3.09
C VAL A 32 -2.59 14.11 -3.34
N VAL A 33 -3.74 14.26 -3.99
CA VAL A 33 -4.33 15.54 -4.36
C VAL A 33 -5.83 15.57 -4.04
N ASP A 34 -6.37 16.76 -3.86
CA ASP A 34 -7.77 16.97 -3.47
C ASP A 34 -8.73 16.32 -4.48
N ASP A 35 -8.52 16.55 -5.77
CA ASP A 35 -9.37 16.05 -6.84
C ASP A 35 -8.64 15.80 -8.18
N ASP A 36 -9.38 15.25 -9.14
CA ASP A 36 -8.87 14.96 -10.48
C ASP A 36 -8.64 16.21 -11.34
N GLU A 37 -9.27 17.35 -11.03
CA GLU A 37 -9.00 18.61 -11.73
C GLU A 37 -7.61 19.15 -11.37
N VAL A 38 -7.24 19.10 -10.08
CA VAL A 38 -5.90 19.43 -9.60
C VAL A 38 -4.87 18.49 -10.25
N ALA A 39 -5.14 17.19 -10.30
CA ALA A 39 -4.27 16.21 -10.95
C ALA A 39 -4.02 16.57 -12.44
N ALA A 40 -5.08 16.84 -13.21
CA ALA A 40 -4.99 17.15 -14.63
C ALA A 40 -4.20 18.43 -14.92
N ARG A 41 -4.39 19.46 -14.09
CA ARG A 41 -3.62 20.72 -14.18
C ARG A 41 -2.13 20.49 -13.93
N LEU A 42 -1.78 19.67 -12.95
CA LEU A 42 -0.39 19.34 -12.64
C LEU A 42 0.24 18.50 -13.75
N MET A 43 -0.45 17.49 -14.27
CA MET A 43 0.01 16.71 -15.42
C MET A 43 0.32 17.61 -16.63
N THR A 44 -0.60 18.51 -16.97
CA THR A 44 -0.40 19.48 -18.06
C THR A 44 0.82 20.36 -17.83
N HIS A 45 1.07 20.78 -16.58
CA HIS A 45 2.24 21.56 -16.23
C HIS A 45 3.54 20.74 -16.42
N LEU A 46 3.59 19.51 -15.91
CA LEU A 46 4.73 18.61 -16.04
C LEU A 46 5.08 18.33 -17.50
N GLU A 47 4.07 18.13 -18.36
CA GLU A 47 4.25 17.96 -19.80
C GLU A 47 4.85 19.22 -20.46
N LYS A 48 4.32 20.41 -20.13
CA LYS A 48 4.82 21.68 -20.69
C LYS A 48 6.26 21.98 -20.28
N THR A 49 6.68 21.55 -19.10
CA THR A 49 8.02 21.80 -18.56
C THR A 49 8.99 20.63 -18.74
N ASN A 50 8.56 19.53 -19.36
CA ASN A 50 9.33 18.28 -19.46
C ASN A 50 9.86 17.78 -18.10
N ALA A 51 9.07 17.94 -17.03
CA ALA A 51 9.50 17.67 -15.65
C ALA A 51 9.29 16.21 -15.19
N GLY A 52 9.26 15.27 -16.14
CA GLY A 52 9.12 13.83 -15.85
C GLY A 52 7.67 13.37 -15.66
N ARG A 53 7.51 12.20 -15.03
CA ARG A 53 6.21 11.53 -14.83
C ARG A 53 5.94 11.37 -13.34
N VAL A 54 4.74 11.75 -12.93
CA VAL A 54 4.24 11.62 -11.56
C VAL A 54 2.89 10.92 -11.60
N THR A 55 2.67 9.99 -10.68
CA THR A 55 1.37 9.36 -10.47
C THR A 55 0.63 10.15 -9.41
N PHE A 56 -0.58 10.62 -9.74
CA PHE A 56 -1.44 11.35 -8.81
C PHE A 56 -2.55 10.46 -8.26
N MET A 57 -2.89 10.69 -6.99
CA MET A 57 -3.92 9.97 -6.25
C MET A 57 -5.03 10.94 -5.81
N PRO A 58 -6.04 11.18 -6.66
CA PRO A 58 -7.13 12.11 -6.36
C PRO A 58 -8.11 11.52 -5.33
N LEU A 59 -8.29 12.21 -4.21
CA LEU A 59 -9.14 11.76 -3.09
C LEU A 59 -10.60 11.59 -3.49
N ASN A 60 -11.11 12.40 -4.42
CA ASN A 60 -12.49 12.32 -4.90
C ASN A 60 -12.77 11.14 -5.85
N ARG A 61 -11.74 10.45 -6.38
CA ARG A 61 -11.91 9.31 -7.31
C ARG A 61 -11.44 7.98 -6.73
N ILE A 62 -10.49 8.01 -5.80
CA ILE A 62 -9.92 6.79 -5.24
C ILE A 62 -10.90 6.13 -4.28
N ASP A 63 -10.97 4.81 -4.38
CA ASP A 63 -11.61 3.97 -3.41
C ASP A 63 -10.80 2.67 -3.25
N GLY A 64 -10.94 2.04 -2.09
CA GLY A 64 -10.31 0.78 -1.74
C GLY A 64 -11.29 -0.07 -0.94
N PRO A 65 -11.27 -1.41 -1.09
CA PRO A 65 -12.17 -2.24 -0.30
C PRO A 65 -11.87 -2.08 1.19
N ALA A 66 -12.85 -2.40 2.02
CA ALA A 66 -12.60 -2.52 3.45
C ALA A 66 -11.58 -3.65 3.67
N PRO A 67 -10.69 -3.52 4.67
CA PRO A 67 -9.81 -4.60 5.04
C PRO A 67 -10.63 -5.84 5.42
N PRO A 68 -10.09 -7.05 5.20
CA PRO A 68 -10.78 -8.29 5.52
C PRO A 68 -11.16 -8.30 7.00
N SER A 69 -12.44 -8.53 7.29
CA SER A 69 -12.93 -8.57 8.67
C SER A 69 -12.72 -9.94 9.30
N GLY A 70 -12.40 -9.95 10.59
CA GLY A 70 -12.28 -11.16 11.42
C GLY A 70 -10.83 -11.54 11.74
N LYS A 71 -10.56 -11.79 13.02
CA LYS A 71 -9.28 -12.34 13.48
C LYS A 71 -9.14 -13.76 12.91
N LYS A 72 -8.31 -13.92 11.89
CA LYS A 72 -7.89 -15.24 11.43
C LYS A 72 -6.70 -15.69 12.26
N LYS A 73 -6.68 -16.97 12.60
CA LYS A 73 -5.54 -17.58 13.28
C LYS A 73 -4.33 -17.39 12.34
N ASP A 74 -3.31 -16.68 12.82
CA ASP A 74 -2.02 -16.47 12.15
C ASP A 74 -1.95 -15.37 11.06
N SER A 75 -2.96 -14.49 10.96
CA SER A 75 -2.88 -13.29 10.11
C SER A 75 -3.68 -12.09 10.63
N PHE A 76 -3.36 -10.89 10.14
CA PHE A 76 -4.08 -9.64 10.40
C PHE A 76 -3.94 -8.65 9.24
N PRO A 77 -4.87 -7.71 9.05
CA PRO A 77 -4.75 -6.66 8.04
C PRO A 77 -3.53 -5.78 8.30
N LEU A 78 -2.76 -5.48 7.25
CA LEU A 78 -1.63 -4.55 7.35
C LEU A 78 -2.09 -3.13 7.69
N LEU A 79 -3.24 -2.71 7.14
CA LEU A 79 -3.84 -1.39 7.36
C LEU A 79 -4.05 -1.09 8.86
N ASP A 80 -4.37 -2.11 9.68
CA ASP A 80 -4.57 -1.98 11.13
C ASP A 80 -3.28 -1.65 11.90
N LYS A 81 -2.13 -1.55 11.23
CA LYS A 81 -0.81 -1.22 11.79
C LYS A 81 -0.28 0.13 11.32
N LEU A 82 -1.07 0.88 10.57
CA LEU A 82 -0.71 2.18 10.02
C LEU A 82 -1.53 3.28 10.70
N GLU A 83 -0.88 4.38 11.03
CA GLU A 83 -1.52 5.57 11.61
C GLU A 83 -1.61 6.66 10.53
N TYR A 84 -2.79 7.23 10.34
CA TYR A 84 -3.04 8.26 9.31
C TYR A 84 -4.30 9.05 9.63
N ALA A 85 -4.45 10.23 9.02
CA ALA A 85 -5.64 11.06 9.19
C ALA A 85 -6.87 10.46 8.46
N PRO A 86 -8.09 10.55 9.01
CA PRO A 86 -9.28 9.94 8.42
C PRO A 86 -9.59 10.36 6.97
N GLU A 87 -9.17 11.56 6.57
CA GLU A 87 -9.30 12.06 5.20
C GLU A 87 -8.53 11.21 4.16
N TYR A 88 -7.50 10.47 4.57
CA TYR A 88 -6.70 9.61 3.71
C TYR A 88 -7.16 8.15 3.66
N GLU A 89 -8.23 7.80 4.39
CA GLU A 89 -8.77 6.43 4.51
C GLU A 89 -8.95 5.74 3.15
N ALA A 90 -9.49 6.45 2.16
CA ALA A 90 -9.73 5.88 0.83
C ALA A 90 -8.43 5.47 0.12
N VAL A 91 -7.39 6.30 0.21
CA VAL A 91 -6.07 6.03 -0.39
C VAL A 91 -5.34 4.93 0.38
N MET A 92 -5.42 4.96 1.71
CA MET A 92 -4.81 3.92 2.54
C MET A 92 -5.45 2.55 2.29
N ARG A 93 -6.78 2.49 2.15
CA ARG A 93 -7.48 1.26 1.73
C ARG A 93 -7.15 0.84 0.31
N HIS A 94 -6.94 1.78 -0.60
CA HIS A 94 -6.55 1.48 -1.97
C HIS A 94 -5.20 0.75 -2.02
N VAL A 95 -4.22 1.21 -1.24
CA VAL A 95 -2.86 0.68 -1.24
C VAL A 95 -2.72 -0.57 -0.35
N PHE A 96 -3.24 -0.52 0.88
CA PHE A 96 -3.00 -1.54 1.91
C PHE A 96 -4.21 -2.41 2.23
N GLY A 97 -5.43 -2.00 1.85
CA GLY A 97 -6.68 -2.66 2.25
C GLY A 97 -6.88 -4.09 1.73
N LYS A 98 -6.07 -4.53 0.76
CA LYS A 98 -6.10 -5.91 0.22
C LYS A 98 -4.96 -6.80 0.72
N THR A 99 -4.21 -6.37 1.73
CA THR A 99 -3.00 -7.06 2.19
C THR A 99 -3.14 -7.56 3.63
N LEU A 100 -2.91 -8.86 3.81
CA LEU A 100 -2.81 -9.52 5.11
C LEU A 100 -1.35 -9.80 5.47
N VAL A 101 -0.95 -9.43 6.68
CA VAL A 101 0.31 -9.87 7.27
C VAL A 101 0.13 -11.28 7.83
N CYS A 102 1.01 -12.20 7.46
CA CYS A 102 0.97 -13.62 7.80
C CYS A 102 2.23 -14.03 8.57
N ARG A 103 2.12 -15.09 9.40
CA ARG A 103 3.27 -15.59 10.17
C ARG A 103 4.39 -16.20 9.31
N SER A 104 4.04 -16.86 8.21
CA SER A 104 5.00 -17.52 7.32
C SER A 104 4.53 -17.52 5.86
N SER A 105 5.44 -17.81 4.93
CA SER A 105 5.19 -17.85 3.50
C SER A 105 4.23 -18.99 3.10
N GLU A 106 4.23 -20.10 3.83
CA GLU A 106 3.27 -21.20 3.64
C GLU A 106 1.85 -20.75 4.01
N VAL A 107 1.70 -20.03 5.12
CA VAL A 107 0.42 -19.45 5.53
C VAL A 107 -0.02 -18.39 4.52
N ALA A 108 0.90 -17.56 4.05
CA ALA A 108 0.63 -16.53 3.05
C ALA A 108 0.12 -17.13 1.74
N SER A 109 0.77 -18.19 1.24
CA SER A 109 0.36 -18.89 0.02
C SER A 109 -1.06 -19.45 0.13
N ARG A 110 -1.34 -20.17 1.23
CA ARG A 110 -2.67 -20.75 1.47
C ARG A 110 -3.76 -19.68 1.57
N LEU A 111 -3.53 -18.63 2.36
CA LEU A 111 -4.54 -17.58 2.57
C LEU A 111 -4.75 -16.71 1.33
N ALA A 112 -3.72 -16.48 0.52
CA ALA A 112 -3.85 -15.72 -0.73
C ALA A 112 -4.82 -16.41 -1.70
N GLU A 113 -4.75 -17.74 -1.80
CA GLU A 113 -5.65 -18.56 -2.62
C GLU A 113 -7.07 -18.61 -2.02
N GLU A 114 -7.20 -18.94 -0.73
CA GLU A 114 -8.50 -19.09 -0.06
C GLU A 114 -9.33 -17.80 -0.03
N LEU A 115 -8.67 -16.65 0.10
CA LEU A 115 -9.35 -15.36 0.33
C LEU A 115 -9.28 -14.42 -0.87
N ASN A 116 -8.51 -14.76 -1.91
CA ASN A 116 -8.28 -13.89 -3.07
C ASN A 116 -7.71 -12.51 -2.64
N LEU A 117 -6.77 -12.53 -1.70
CA LEU A 117 -6.09 -11.37 -1.12
C LEU A 117 -4.57 -11.44 -1.32
N ASN A 118 -3.90 -10.31 -1.19
CA ASN A 118 -2.45 -10.31 -1.09
C ASN A 118 -2.07 -10.71 0.34
N CYS A 119 -1.03 -11.51 0.46
CA CYS A 119 -0.48 -11.92 1.75
C CYS A 119 1.00 -11.58 1.78
N ILE A 120 1.50 -11.14 2.93
CA ILE A 120 2.90 -10.76 3.13
C ILE A 120 3.38 -11.20 4.51
N THR A 121 4.63 -11.58 4.65
CA THR A 121 5.29 -11.83 5.95
C THR A 121 6.01 -10.56 6.44
N LEU A 122 6.41 -10.52 7.72
CA LEU A 122 7.11 -9.36 8.27
C LEU A 122 8.43 -9.04 7.55
N ASP A 123 9.10 -10.06 7.02
CA ASP A 123 10.35 -9.94 6.24
C ASP A 123 10.14 -9.52 4.77
N GLY A 124 8.89 -9.30 4.35
CA GLY A 124 8.58 -8.83 2.99
C GLY A 124 8.37 -9.92 1.94
N SER A 125 8.36 -11.20 2.30
CA SER A 125 7.93 -12.24 1.34
C SER A 125 6.43 -12.11 1.05
N GLN A 126 6.09 -11.85 -0.20
CA GLN A 126 4.74 -11.51 -0.66
C GLN A 126 4.19 -12.55 -1.64
N VAL A 127 2.93 -12.92 -1.43
CA VAL A 127 2.12 -13.72 -2.36
C VAL A 127 0.93 -12.87 -2.79
N THR A 128 0.80 -12.61 -4.08
CA THR A 128 -0.36 -11.87 -4.58
C THR A 128 -1.54 -12.80 -4.81
N ARG A 129 -2.75 -12.25 -4.78
CA ARG A 129 -3.99 -12.99 -5.11
C ARG A 129 -3.99 -13.63 -6.52
N LYS A 130 -3.11 -13.16 -7.41
CA LYS A 130 -2.95 -13.69 -8.78
C LYS A 130 -1.94 -14.84 -8.85
N GLY A 131 -1.43 -15.30 -7.70
CA GLY A 131 -0.47 -16.39 -7.60
C GLY A 131 0.98 -15.99 -7.88
N THR A 132 1.29 -14.69 -7.95
CA THR A 132 2.69 -14.26 -8.11
C THR A 132 3.40 -14.23 -6.76
N LEU A 133 4.59 -14.81 -6.71
CA LEU A 133 5.44 -14.87 -5.54
C LEU A 133 6.57 -13.85 -5.69
N ARG A 134 6.77 -13.01 -4.67
CA ARG A 134 7.89 -12.06 -4.59
C ARG A 134 8.58 -12.28 -3.24
N GLY A 135 9.88 -12.53 -3.26
CA GLY A 135 10.66 -12.77 -2.05
C GLY A 135 12.15 -12.72 -2.35
N GLY A 136 12.97 -12.69 -1.30
CA GLY A 136 14.42 -12.54 -1.38
C GLY A 136 14.99 -11.97 -0.09
N PHE A 137 16.30 -11.72 -0.05
CA PHE A 137 16.92 -10.98 1.04
C PHE A 137 16.53 -9.51 0.93
N TYR A 138 15.93 -8.98 2.00
CA TYR A 138 15.62 -7.56 2.12
C TYR A 138 16.76 -6.91 2.90
N ASP A 139 17.51 -6.03 2.24
CA ASP A 139 18.64 -5.32 2.84
C ASP A 139 18.13 -4.04 3.52
N GLU A 140 18.20 -3.99 4.85
CA GLU A 140 17.78 -2.83 5.65
C GLU A 140 18.79 -1.66 5.61
N SER A 141 19.91 -1.78 4.87
CA SER A 141 20.99 -0.79 4.82
C SER A 141 20.90 0.27 3.71
N GLN A 142 19.79 0.32 2.96
CA GLN A 142 19.56 1.27 1.86
C GLN A 142 18.61 2.40 2.24
#